data_AF-A0A452UR86-F1
#
_entry.id   AF-A0A452UR86-F1
#
_cell.length_a   1.000
_cell.length_b   1.000
_cell.length_c   1.000
_cell.angle_alpha   90.00
_cell.angle_beta   90.00
_cell.angle_gamma   90.00
#
_symmetry.space_group_name_H-M   'P 1'
#
loop_
_entity.id
_entity.type
_entity.pdbx_description
1 polymer ?
#
loop_
_entity_poly.entity_id
_entity_poly.type
_entity_poly.pdbx_seq_one_letter_code
_entity_poly.pdbx_strand_id
1 'polypeptide(L)'
;MSHFCECPLRLEKGFILDGVGVSTVARTYERLRPKLWSAIPPYNAQQDYHARRYFQSHVVPPILRKTEQDHGGTGRDGWIVDYFHIFGEGQRYLNRRNWAGAGHSLQQVTGHDHYNAELKTIKGFNGRFGYRRNTPSLRQRPSVFGEVTQFPLF
;
A
#
# COMPACT_ATOMS: atom_id res chain seq x y z
N MET A 1 4.80 -33.02 -18.96
CA MET A 1 4.58 -32.17 -17.77
C MET A 1 3.28 -31.42 -17.97
N SER A 2 2.22 -31.85 -17.31
CA SER A 2 0.87 -31.31 -17.42
C SER A 2 0.82 -29.90 -16.82
N HIS A 3 0.75 -28.88 -17.67
CA HIS A 3 0.44 -27.53 -17.23
C HIS A 3 -1.03 -27.50 -16.79
N PHE A 4 -1.25 -27.56 -15.47
CA PHE A 4 -2.54 -27.25 -14.88
C PHE A 4 -2.89 -25.80 -15.24
N CYS A 5 -3.78 -25.63 -16.20
CA CYS A 5 -4.37 -24.35 -16.53
C CYS A 5 -5.16 -23.88 -15.30
N GLU A 6 -4.62 -22.94 -14.53
CA GLU A 6 -5.35 -22.37 -13.39
C GLU A 6 -6.60 -21.68 -13.93
N CYS A 7 -7.78 -22.11 -13.43
CA CYS A 7 -9.07 -21.58 -13.82
C CYS A 7 -9.06 -20.03 -13.74
N PRO A 8 -9.54 -19.30 -14.77
CA PRO A 8 -9.56 -17.83 -14.78
C PRO A 8 -10.17 -17.21 -13.52
N LEU A 9 -11.23 -17.83 -12.97
CA LEU A 9 -11.86 -17.45 -11.70
C LEU A 9 -10.91 -17.52 -10.50
N ARG A 10 -9.91 -18.40 -10.52
CA ARG A 10 -8.89 -18.54 -9.48
C ARG A 10 -7.83 -17.46 -9.59
N LEU A 11 -7.48 -17.05 -10.82
CA LEU A 11 -6.58 -15.93 -11.10
C LEU A 11 -7.26 -14.59 -10.79
N GLU A 12 -8.54 -14.43 -11.10
CA GLU A 12 -9.36 -13.27 -10.70
C GLU A 12 -9.50 -13.17 -9.18
N LYS A 13 -9.70 -14.30 -8.48
CA LYS A 13 -9.65 -14.34 -7.01
C LYS A 13 -8.28 -13.97 -6.44
N GLY A 14 -7.20 -14.22 -7.18
CA GLY A 14 -5.85 -13.77 -6.84
C GLY A 14 -5.58 -12.31 -7.20
N PHE A 15 -6.43 -11.71 -8.05
CA PHE A 15 -6.33 -10.33 -8.48
C PHE A 15 -7.04 -9.42 -7.47
N ILE A 16 -6.30 -8.98 -6.46
CA ILE A 16 -6.80 -8.02 -5.49
C ILE A 16 -6.82 -6.64 -6.17
N LEU A 17 -7.99 -6.20 -6.63
CA LEU A 17 -8.26 -4.78 -6.92
C LEU A 17 -8.27 -4.02 -5.60
N ASP A 18 -7.07 -3.79 -5.08
CA ASP A 18 -6.86 -3.25 -3.76
C ASP A 18 -7.53 -1.86 -3.59
N GLY A 19 -7.58 -1.05 -4.65
CA GLY A 19 -8.32 0.21 -4.66
C GLY A 19 -9.81 0.07 -4.33
N VAL A 20 -10.45 -1.04 -4.70
CA VAL A 20 -11.87 -1.30 -4.37
C VAL A 20 -12.03 -1.61 -2.88
N GLY A 21 -11.10 -2.39 -2.31
CA GLY A 21 -11.09 -2.69 -0.88
C GLY A 21 -10.88 -1.43 -0.04
N VAL A 22 -9.85 -0.64 -0.35
CA VAL A 22 -9.58 0.63 0.33
C VAL A 22 -10.74 1.62 0.16
N SER A 23 -11.30 1.75 -1.04
CA SER A 23 -12.46 2.63 -1.30
C SER A 23 -13.69 2.21 -0.51
N THR A 24 -13.95 0.90 -0.39
CA THR A 24 -15.08 0.38 0.40
C THR A 24 -14.94 0.74 1.87
N VAL A 25 -13.75 0.54 2.44
CA VAL A 25 -13.45 0.91 3.83
C VAL A 25 -13.60 2.43 4.02
N ALA A 26 -13.00 3.23 3.13
CA ALA A 26 -13.08 4.69 3.18
C ALA A 26 -14.53 5.20 3.15
N ARG A 27 -15.36 4.69 2.23
CA ARG A 27 -16.79 5.07 2.11
C ARG A 27 -17.60 4.78 3.36
N THR A 28 -17.27 3.71 4.09
CA THR A 28 -17.92 3.40 5.37
C THR A 28 -17.62 4.47 6.42
N TYR A 29 -16.35 4.89 6.54
CA TYR A 29 -15.97 5.97 7.44
C TYR A 29 -16.52 7.32 6.99
N GLU A 30 -16.54 7.64 5.70
CA GLU A 30 -17.14 8.87 5.17
C GLU A 30 -18.60 9.06 5.60
N ARG A 31 -19.37 7.98 5.61
CA ARG A 31 -20.80 8.01 5.96
C ARG A 31 -21.05 8.01 7.47
N LEU A 32 -20.29 7.22 8.22
CA LEU A 32 -20.53 7.04 9.66
C LEU A 32 -19.79 8.07 10.51
N ARG A 33 -18.48 8.23 10.28
CA ARG A 33 -17.58 9.07 11.09
C ARG A 33 -16.39 9.58 10.24
N PRO A 34 -16.59 10.59 9.38
CA PRO A 34 -15.62 11.00 8.37
C PRO A 34 -14.30 11.55 8.95
N LYS A 35 -14.32 12.06 10.17
CA LYS A 35 -13.11 12.58 10.84
C LYS A 35 -12.27 11.51 11.53
N LEU A 36 -12.78 10.28 11.63
CA LEU A 36 -12.18 9.25 12.48
C LEU A 36 -11.10 8.44 11.78
N TRP A 37 -11.23 8.28 10.46
CA TRP A 37 -10.32 7.44 9.70
C TRP A 37 -10.30 7.88 8.24
N SER A 38 -9.12 7.86 7.63
CA SER A 38 -8.93 8.01 6.20
C SER A 38 -7.90 6.99 5.72
N ALA A 39 -7.82 6.77 4.41
CA ALA A 39 -6.81 5.85 3.85
C ALA A 39 -5.37 6.32 4.15
N ILE A 40 -5.18 7.64 4.33
CA ILE A 40 -3.88 8.24 4.67
C ILE A 40 -3.92 8.62 6.16
N PRO A 41 -3.04 8.05 7.00
CA PRO A 41 -3.02 8.42 8.41
C PRO A 41 -2.52 9.86 8.60
N PRO A 42 -2.97 10.56 9.67
CA PRO A 42 -2.41 11.84 10.03
C PRO A 42 -0.92 11.69 10.35
N TYR A 43 -0.12 12.66 9.92
CA TYR A 43 1.32 12.63 10.15
C TYR A 43 1.64 12.89 11.63
N ASN A 44 2.40 11.98 12.25
CA ASN A 44 2.99 12.16 13.59
C ASN A 44 4.51 12.27 13.46
N ALA A 45 5.04 13.47 13.69
CA ALA A 45 6.46 13.75 13.58
C ALA A 45 7.32 13.01 14.62
N GLN A 46 6.78 12.70 15.81
CA GLN A 46 7.53 11.96 16.84
C GLN A 46 7.78 10.50 16.45
N GLN A 47 6.97 9.96 15.54
CA GLN A 47 7.12 8.61 14.99
C GLN A 47 7.98 8.57 13.72
N ASP A 48 8.32 9.73 13.14
CA ASP A 48 9.16 9.80 11.96
C ASP A 48 10.63 9.52 12.31
N TYR A 49 11.19 8.50 11.65
CA TYR A 49 12.59 8.13 11.76
C TYR A 49 13.53 9.30 11.43
N HIS A 50 13.19 10.12 10.43
CA HIS A 50 14.03 11.23 9.99
C HIS A 50 13.99 12.41 10.97
N ALA A 51 12.87 12.62 11.65
CA ALA A 51 12.73 13.63 12.68
C ALA A 51 13.24 13.17 14.08
N ARG A 52 13.56 11.90 14.25
CA ARG A 52 13.95 11.30 15.56
C ARG A 52 15.03 12.08 16.29
N ARG A 53 16.06 12.56 15.58
CA ARG A 53 17.18 13.32 16.17
C ARG A 53 16.73 14.64 16.79
N TYR A 54 15.76 15.32 16.19
CA TYR A 54 15.19 16.55 16.72
C TYR A 54 14.48 16.30 18.06
N PHE A 55 13.62 15.28 18.11
CA PHE A 55 12.88 14.92 19.33
C PHE A 55 13.76 14.36 20.45
N GLN A 56 14.92 13.80 20.12
CA GLN A 56 15.93 13.35 21.08
C GLN A 56 16.89 14.45 21.56
N SER A 57 16.84 15.65 20.98
CA SER A 57 17.69 16.77 21.41
C SER A 57 17.37 17.19 22.85
N HIS A 58 18.34 17.70 23.60
CA HIS A 58 18.12 18.02 25.02
C HIS A 58 17.06 19.11 25.28
N VAL A 59 16.73 19.92 24.26
CA VAL A 59 15.77 21.03 24.38
C VAL A 59 14.32 20.57 24.27
N VAL A 60 14.05 19.53 23.49
CA VAL A 60 12.69 19.14 23.11
C VAL A 60 11.93 18.36 24.21
N PRO A 61 12.51 17.36 24.91
CA PRO A 61 11.81 16.60 25.94
C PRO A 61 11.22 17.44 27.08
N PRO A 62 11.89 18.48 27.62
CA PRO A 62 11.28 19.38 28.60
C PRO A 62 10.02 20.10 28.07
N ILE A 63 10.03 20.50 26.80
CA ILE A 63 8.90 21.15 26.14
C ILE A 63 7.75 20.15 25.98
N LEU A 64 8.05 18.93 25.51
CA LEU A 64 7.05 17.89 25.34
C LEU A 64 6.36 17.53 26.66
N ARG A 65 7.11 17.45 27.77
CA ARG A 65 6.53 17.22 29.11
C ARG A 65 5.60 18.36 29.52
N LYS A 66 5.98 19.61 29.26
CA LYS A 66 5.16 20.79 29.57
C LYS A 66 3.87 20.83 28.77
N THR A 67 3.87 20.29 27.55
CA THR A 67 2.69 20.22 26.67
C THR A 67 1.97 18.88 26.72
N GLU A 68 2.35 17.96 27.62
CA GLU A 68 1.77 16.62 27.73
C GLU A 68 1.84 15.80 26.42
N GLN A 69 2.97 15.91 25.71
CA GLN A 69 3.26 15.24 24.43
C GLN A 69 4.51 14.37 24.49
N ASP A 70 5.00 14.02 25.68
CA ASP A 70 6.22 13.26 25.91
C ASP A 70 6.05 11.73 25.71
N HIS A 71 4.82 11.26 25.52
CA HIS A 71 4.48 9.84 25.31
C HIS A 71 4.30 9.47 23.84
N GLY A 72 5.18 9.98 22.96
CA GLY A 72 5.13 9.74 21.51
C GLY A 72 4.20 10.68 20.74
N GLY A 73 3.57 11.63 21.44
CA GLY A 73 2.68 12.65 20.89
C GLY A 73 1.48 12.09 20.13
N THR A 74 0.67 12.99 19.58
CA THR A 74 -0.42 12.62 18.68
C THR A 74 -0.27 13.29 17.33
N GLY A 75 -0.81 12.67 16.29
CA GLY A 75 -1.07 13.34 15.02
C GLY A 75 -1.96 14.56 15.19
N ARG A 76 -2.03 15.38 14.14
CA ARG A 76 -2.82 16.62 14.10
C ARG A 76 -4.27 16.43 14.56
N ASP A 77 -4.87 15.29 14.25
CA ASP A 77 -6.29 15.02 14.49
C ASP A 77 -6.56 14.35 15.85
N GLY A 78 -5.51 14.18 16.68
CA GLY A 78 -5.60 13.74 18.07
C GLY A 78 -5.53 12.23 18.28
N TRP A 79 -5.35 11.83 19.54
CA TRP A 79 -5.06 10.43 19.93
C TRP A 79 -6.14 9.42 19.50
N ILE A 80 -7.41 9.82 19.46
CA ILE A 80 -8.51 8.94 19.03
C ILE A 80 -8.33 8.56 17.56
N VAL A 81 -7.97 9.53 16.72
CA VAL A 81 -7.77 9.30 15.30
C VAL A 81 -6.54 8.42 15.09
N ASP A 82 -5.45 8.68 15.81
CA ASP A 82 -4.25 7.82 15.79
C ASP A 82 -4.57 6.39 16.20
N TYR A 83 -5.39 6.19 17.24
CA TYR A 83 -5.82 4.86 17.67
C TYR A 83 -6.51 4.09 16.53
N PHE A 84 -7.40 4.73 15.77
CA PHE A 84 -8.07 4.08 14.63
C PHE A 84 -7.12 3.81 13.47
N HIS A 85 -6.08 4.63 13.29
CA HIS A 85 -5.03 4.40 12.29
C HIS A 85 -3.94 3.41 12.74
N ILE A 86 -4.00 2.90 13.97
CA ILE A 86 -3.11 1.82 14.44
C ILE A 86 -3.90 0.52 14.61
N PHE A 87 -5.07 0.59 15.25
CA PHE A 87 -5.84 -0.57 15.70
C PHE A 87 -7.22 -0.71 15.05
N GLY A 88 -7.71 0.34 14.36
CA GLY A 88 -9.05 0.35 13.76
C GLY A 88 -9.22 -0.72 12.68
N GLU A 89 -10.46 -1.15 12.44
CA GLU A 89 -10.76 -2.21 11.47
C GLU A 89 -10.27 -1.89 10.05
N GLY A 90 -10.41 -0.63 9.63
CA GLY A 90 -9.86 -0.17 8.35
C GLY A 90 -8.34 -0.30 8.28
N GLN A 91 -7.63 0.06 9.35
CA GLN A 91 -6.20 -0.13 9.44
C GLN A 91 -5.80 -1.62 9.47
N ARG A 92 -6.55 -2.47 10.18
CA ARG A 92 -6.27 -3.92 10.22
C ARG A 92 -6.35 -4.55 8.83
N TYR A 93 -7.31 -4.11 8.01
CA TYR A 93 -7.37 -4.49 6.60
C TYR A 93 -6.10 -4.05 5.85
N LEU A 94 -5.73 -2.77 5.94
CA LEU A 94 -4.53 -2.23 5.29
C LEU A 94 -3.26 -2.96 5.75
N ASN A 95 -3.10 -3.25 7.04
CA ASN A 95 -1.94 -3.97 7.56
C ASN A 95 -1.84 -5.38 7.00
N ARG A 96 -2.95 -6.15 6.97
CA ARG A 96 -2.96 -7.50 6.39
C ARG A 96 -2.64 -7.47 4.89
N ARG A 97 -3.22 -6.51 4.16
CA ARG A 97 -2.90 -6.24 2.76
C ARG A 97 -1.41 -5.93 2.58
N ASN A 98 -0.85 -5.08 3.43
CA ASN A 98 0.55 -4.69 3.37
C ASN A 98 1.48 -5.88 3.64
N TRP A 99 1.17 -6.70 4.64
CA TRP A 99 1.88 -7.95 4.96
C TRP A 99 1.79 -8.99 3.84
N ALA A 100 0.69 -9.01 3.08
CA ALA A 100 0.56 -9.84 1.88
C ALA A 100 1.36 -9.29 0.67
N GLY A 101 2.16 -8.23 0.85
CA GLY A 101 3.06 -7.69 -0.17
C GLY A 101 2.43 -6.65 -1.10
N ALA A 102 1.18 -6.22 -0.84
CA ALA A 102 0.45 -5.26 -1.66
C ALA A 102 0.52 -3.80 -1.14
N GLY A 103 1.22 -3.56 -0.03
CA GLY A 103 1.23 -2.26 0.67
C GLY A 103 2.42 -1.37 0.44
N HIS A 104 3.56 -1.97 0.12
CA HIS A 104 4.83 -1.26 0.10
C HIS A 104 5.55 -1.59 -1.20
N SER A 105 5.31 -0.78 -2.23
CA SER A 105 6.17 -0.80 -3.42
C SER A 105 7.46 -0.08 -3.06
N LEU A 106 8.52 -0.85 -2.76
CA LEU A 106 9.84 -0.29 -2.48
C LEU A 106 10.26 0.66 -3.61
N GLN A 107 9.95 0.30 -4.87
CA GLN A 107 10.21 1.11 -6.07
C GLN A 107 9.52 2.49 -6.05
N GLN A 108 8.35 2.59 -5.42
CA GLN A 108 7.62 3.86 -5.33
C GLN A 108 8.15 4.74 -4.19
N VAL A 109 8.65 4.14 -3.11
CA VAL A 109 9.11 4.84 -1.90
C VAL A 109 10.58 5.26 -1.99
N THR A 110 11.45 4.41 -2.53
CA THR A 110 12.89 4.68 -2.69
C THR A 110 13.23 5.43 -3.98
N GLY A 111 12.21 5.80 -4.77
CA GLY A 111 12.38 6.64 -5.96
C GLY A 111 13.15 5.94 -7.10
N HIS A 112 13.79 6.76 -7.93
CA HIS A 112 14.43 6.34 -9.18
C HIS A 112 15.50 5.25 -9.00
N ASP A 113 16.17 5.20 -7.85
CA ASP A 113 17.27 4.27 -7.57
C ASP A 113 16.84 2.79 -7.59
N HIS A 114 15.54 2.52 -7.42
CA HIS A 114 14.99 1.16 -7.44
C HIS A 114 14.04 0.90 -8.62
N TYR A 115 13.94 1.84 -9.57
CA TYR A 115 13.15 1.66 -10.78
C TYR A 115 13.64 0.41 -11.54
N ASN A 116 12.81 -0.62 -11.60
CA ASN A 116 13.13 -1.96 -12.14
C ASN A 116 14.20 -2.79 -11.38
N ALA A 117 14.61 -2.41 -10.17
CA ALA A 117 15.61 -3.19 -9.40
C ALA A 117 15.06 -4.54 -8.90
N GLU A 118 13.80 -4.60 -8.46
CA GLU A 118 13.14 -5.81 -7.94
C GLU A 118 11.84 -6.11 -8.67
N LEU A 119 11.96 -6.54 -9.92
CA LEU A 119 10.82 -6.84 -10.76
C LEU A 119 10.07 -8.08 -10.29
N LYS A 120 9.06 -7.88 -9.44
CA LYS A 120 8.14 -8.95 -9.05
C LYS A 120 7.40 -9.47 -10.27
N THR A 121 7.45 -10.79 -10.44
CA THR A 121 6.71 -11.49 -11.49
C THR A 121 5.25 -11.48 -11.12
N ILE A 122 4.41 -10.91 -11.98
CA ILE A 122 2.99 -10.81 -11.70
C ILE A 122 2.31 -12.03 -12.33
N LYS A 123 1.64 -12.84 -11.50
CA LYS A 123 0.73 -13.87 -11.99
C LYS A 123 -0.60 -13.19 -12.32
N GLY A 124 -0.75 -12.74 -13.55
CA GLY A 124 -1.98 -12.11 -14.04
C GLY A 124 -2.39 -12.66 -15.39
N PHE A 125 -3.63 -12.35 -15.79
CA PHE A 125 -4.20 -12.77 -17.07
C PHE A 125 -3.33 -12.38 -18.28
N ASN A 126 -2.61 -11.26 -18.16
CA ASN A 126 -1.73 -10.72 -19.21
C ASN A 126 -0.28 -11.24 -19.11
N GLY A 127 -0.05 -12.44 -18.54
CA GLY A 127 1.27 -13.05 -18.42
C GLY A 127 2.16 -12.43 -17.33
N ARG A 128 3.42 -12.90 -17.26
CA ARG A 128 4.41 -12.62 -16.19
C ARG A 128 4.70 -11.12 -16.00
N PHE A 129 4.43 -10.30 -17.02
CA PHE A 129 4.69 -8.86 -17.06
C PHE A 129 3.42 -8.03 -17.27
N GLY A 130 2.24 -8.62 -17.04
CA GLY A 130 0.95 -8.10 -17.47
C GLY A 130 0.56 -6.69 -17.04
N TYR A 131 0.98 -6.24 -15.86
CA TYR A 131 0.73 -4.86 -15.40
C TYR A 131 1.63 -3.81 -16.07
N ARG A 132 2.71 -4.19 -16.77
CA ARG A 132 3.56 -3.18 -17.41
C ARG A 132 2.92 -2.57 -18.66
N ARG A 133 1.78 -3.10 -19.11
CA ARG A 133 1.01 -2.60 -20.25
C ARG A 133 -0.15 -1.71 -19.78
N ASN A 134 0.19 -0.65 -19.03
CA ASN A 134 -0.76 0.35 -18.54
C ASN A 134 -1.51 1.03 -19.70
N THR A 135 -0.83 1.19 -20.84
CA THR A 135 -1.39 1.74 -22.06
C THR A 135 -2.31 0.71 -22.75
N PRO A 136 -3.61 1.01 -22.96
CA PRO A 136 -4.56 0.07 -23.56
C PRO A 136 -4.11 -0.50 -24.91
N SER A 137 -3.46 0.28 -25.76
CA SER A 137 -2.96 -0.16 -27.07
C SER A 137 -1.86 -1.23 -26.99
N LEU A 138 -1.07 -1.23 -25.91
CA LEU A 138 -0.02 -2.22 -25.69
C LEU A 138 -0.58 -3.57 -25.21
N ARG A 139 -1.81 -3.60 -24.68
CA ARG A 139 -2.48 -4.85 -24.29
C ARG A 139 -2.91 -5.69 -25.50
N GLN A 140 -3.14 -5.04 -26.64
CA GLN A 140 -3.53 -5.68 -27.90
C GLN A 140 -2.34 -6.18 -28.72
N ARG A 141 -1.11 -5.97 -28.25
CA ARG A 141 0.11 -6.35 -28.94
C ARG A 141 0.89 -7.38 -28.10
N PRO A 142 1.47 -8.42 -28.72
CA PRO A 142 2.32 -9.37 -28.01
C PRO A 142 3.54 -8.65 -27.39
N SER A 143 4.05 -9.17 -26.27
CA SER A 143 5.20 -8.58 -25.58
C SER A 143 6.43 -8.57 -26.48
N VAL A 144 7.10 -7.42 -26.61
CA VAL A 144 8.41 -7.31 -27.29
C VAL A 144 9.52 -8.06 -26.58
N PHE A 145 9.33 -8.40 -25.29
CA PHE A 145 10.27 -9.19 -24.50
C PHE A 145 10.08 -10.71 -24.67
N GLY A 146 9.25 -11.14 -25.62
CA GLY A 146 8.97 -12.54 -25.91
C GLY A 146 8.20 -13.20 -24.77
N GLU A 147 6.87 -13.18 -24.83
CA GLU A 147 6.08 -14.07 -23.98
C GLU A 147 6.00 -15.45 -24.64
N VAL A 148 6.69 -16.43 -24.06
CA VAL A 148 6.46 -17.84 -24.36
C VAL A 148 5.11 -18.22 -23.73
N THR A 149 4.03 -18.01 -24.48
CA THR A 149 2.70 -18.50 -24.14
C THR A 149 2.36 -19.67 -25.07
N GLN A 150 1.87 -20.77 -24.50
CA GLN A 150 1.38 -21.93 -25.26
C GLN A 150 0.02 -21.67 -25.92
N PHE A 151 -0.63 -20.56 -25.59
CA PHE A 151 -1.91 -20.16 -26.16
C PHE A 151 -1.70 -19.06 -27.21
N PRO A 152 -2.40 -19.14 -28.36
CA PRO A 152 -2.35 -18.11 -29.37
C PRO A 152 -2.86 -16.79 -28.77
N LEU A 153 -2.13 -15.72 -29.04
CA LEU A 153 -2.49 -14.37 -28.62
C LEU A 153 -3.42 -13.68 -29.63
N PHE A 154 -4.29 -14.42 -30.31
CA PHE A 154 -5.44 -13.94 -31.08
C PHE A 154 -6.46 -15.08 -31.19
#